data_AF-A0A0S8BS00-F1
#
_entry.id   AF-A0A0S8BS00-F1
#
_cell.length_a   1.000
_cell.length_b   1.000
_cell.length_c   1.000
_cell.angle_alpha   90.00
_cell.angle_beta   90.00
_cell.angle_gamma   90.00
#
_symmetry.space_group_name_H-M   'P 1'
#
loop_
_entity.id
_entity.type
_entity.pdbx_description
1 polymer ?
#
loop_
_entity_poly.entity_id
_entity_poly.type
_entity_poly.pdbx_seq_one_letter_code
_entity_poly.pdbx_strand_id
1 'polypeptide(L)'
;AGQGYAGGTASGIAAGGGGAGANTTNGTGGDGLQSSITGTAIYYAGGGGGGGSNNNGTQYAGGQGGGGTGRGTGSSGTVGTNGLGGGGGGGGQNGSGGLYSGGAGGSGVAIIRYQYK
;
A
#
# COMPACT_ATOMS: atom_id res chain seq x y z
N ALA A 1 -22.82 3.99 -4.20
CA ALA A 1 -21.76 5.00 -4.32
C ALA A 1 -20.76 4.75 -3.21
N GLY A 2 -19.49 4.51 -3.53
CA GLY A 2 -18.46 4.16 -2.56
C GLY A 2 -17.15 4.78 -3.00
N GLN A 3 -16.98 6.06 -2.70
CA GLN A 3 -15.69 6.71 -2.90
C GLN A 3 -14.71 6.05 -1.92
N GLY A 4 -13.58 5.55 -2.41
CA GLY A 4 -12.57 4.90 -1.59
C GLY A 4 -12.15 5.79 -0.42
N TYR A 5 -12.04 5.19 0.76
CA TYR A 5 -11.63 5.87 1.99
C TYR A 5 -10.17 6.34 1.91
N ALA A 6 -9.85 7.43 2.63
CA ALA A 6 -8.54 8.06 2.63
C ALA A 6 -7.38 7.09 2.97
N GLY A 7 -6.24 7.26 2.31
CA GLY A 7 -5.01 6.51 2.55
C GLY A 7 -4.25 6.95 3.82
N GLY A 8 -3.22 6.20 4.20
CA GLY A 8 -2.43 6.47 5.41
C GLY A 8 -1.66 7.78 5.34
N THR A 9 -1.61 8.52 6.44
CA THR A 9 -0.78 9.72 6.61
C THR A 9 0.44 9.37 7.45
N ALA A 10 1.63 9.46 6.89
CA ALA A 10 2.87 9.42 7.67
C ALA A 10 3.54 10.80 7.61
N SER A 11 3.79 11.38 8.79
CA SER A 11 4.55 12.63 8.92
C SER A 11 6.01 12.35 8.58
N GLY A 12 6.52 12.94 7.48
CA GLY A 12 7.91 12.80 7.04
C GLY A 12 8.23 11.61 6.12
N ILE A 13 7.23 10.79 5.76
CA ILE A 13 7.37 9.63 4.86
C ILE A 13 6.16 9.64 3.91
N ALA A 14 6.36 9.75 2.60
CA ALA A 14 5.24 9.70 1.64
C ALA A 14 4.67 8.27 1.57
N ALA A 15 3.58 8.00 2.28
CA ALA A 15 2.83 6.75 2.17
C ALA A 15 1.95 6.77 0.91
N GLY A 16 2.06 5.74 0.07
CA GLY A 16 1.34 5.63 -1.20
C GLY A 16 -0.16 5.50 -0.98
N GLY A 17 -0.92 6.44 -1.55
CA GLY A 17 -2.38 6.45 -1.51
C GLY A 17 -2.99 5.25 -2.23
N GLY A 18 -3.90 4.57 -1.54
CA GLY A 18 -4.71 3.47 -2.07
C GLY A 18 -4.80 2.31 -1.10
N GLY A 19 -5.65 2.44 -0.08
CA GLY A 19 -6.10 1.28 0.71
C GLY A 19 -6.24 1.47 2.22
N ALA A 20 -7.46 1.82 2.63
CA ALA A 20 -8.07 1.81 3.97
C ALA A 20 -7.18 2.14 5.20
N GLY A 21 -7.19 3.41 5.59
CA GLY A 21 -7.64 3.82 6.94
C GLY A 21 -6.93 3.30 8.20
N ALA A 22 -5.79 2.61 8.12
CA ALA A 22 -5.01 2.28 9.31
C ALA A 22 -4.13 3.47 9.71
N ASN A 23 -4.25 3.90 10.96
CA ASN A 23 -3.34 4.86 11.59
C ASN A 23 -1.99 4.15 11.81
N THR A 24 -1.06 4.25 10.86
CA THR A 24 0.23 3.60 10.95
C THR A 24 1.29 4.57 11.44
N THR A 25 1.87 4.28 12.59
CA THR A 25 2.81 5.19 13.28
C THR A 25 4.19 5.23 12.64
N ASN A 26 4.51 4.35 11.69
CA ASN A 26 5.89 4.16 11.20
C ASN A 26 6.03 4.20 9.67
N GLY A 27 5.03 4.70 8.93
CA GLY A 27 5.06 4.67 7.46
C GLY A 27 4.74 3.31 6.85
N THR A 28 4.24 2.34 7.61
CA THR A 28 3.70 1.09 7.04
C THR A 28 2.35 1.34 6.35
N GLY A 29 2.01 0.52 5.37
CA GLY A 29 0.71 0.57 4.72
C GLY A 29 -0.41 0.02 5.62
N GLY A 30 -1.63 0.51 5.43
CA GLY A 30 -2.80 -0.05 6.13
C GLY A 30 -3.28 -1.35 5.49
N ASP A 31 -3.74 -2.30 6.31
CA ASP A 31 -4.04 -3.67 5.86
C ASP A 31 -5.16 -3.78 4.82
N GLY A 32 -6.04 -2.79 4.69
CA GLY A 32 -7.18 -2.86 3.78
C GLY A 32 -8.44 -3.41 4.45
N LEU A 33 -9.40 -3.80 3.61
CA LEU A 33 -10.67 -4.40 4.05
C LEU A 33 -10.57 -5.93 4.00
N GLN A 34 -10.84 -6.58 5.12
CA GLN A 34 -11.00 -8.02 5.16
C GLN A 34 -12.37 -8.42 4.59
N SER A 35 -12.40 -9.42 3.72
CA SER A 35 -13.62 -10.00 3.16
C SER A 35 -13.46 -11.52 2.99
N SER A 36 -14.47 -12.29 3.38
CA SER A 36 -14.48 -13.76 3.34
C SER A 36 -15.43 -14.31 2.27
N ILE A 37 -15.22 -13.92 1.01
CA ILE A 37 -16.12 -14.27 -0.11
C ILE A 37 -16.18 -15.79 -0.36
N THR A 38 -15.03 -16.49 -0.26
CA THR A 38 -14.91 -17.93 -0.53
C THR A 38 -14.80 -18.77 0.75
N GLY A 39 -15.17 -18.21 1.90
CA GLY A 39 -15.00 -18.86 3.20
C GLY A 39 -13.59 -18.74 3.79
N THR A 40 -12.62 -18.20 3.03
CA THR A 40 -11.31 -17.78 3.55
C THR A 40 -11.25 -16.26 3.62
N ALA A 41 -10.80 -15.73 4.75
CA ALA A 41 -10.64 -14.28 4.91
C ALA A 41 -9.45 -13.77 4.07
N ILE A 42 -9.73 -12.85 3.16
CA ILE A 42 -8.74 -12.21 2.30
C ILE A 42 -8.84 -10.70 2.49
N TYR A 43 -7.70 -10.02 2.54
CA TYR A 43 -7.64 -8.56 2.59
C TYR A 43 -7.57 -7.99 1.17
N TYR A 44 -8.31 -6.90 0.94
CA TYR A 44 -8.33 -6.16 -0.31
C TYR A 44 -8.07 -4.68 -0.05
N ALA A 45 -7.54 -3.99 -1.05
CA ALA A 45 -7.26 -2.57 -1.03
C ALA A 45 -6.40 -2.18 0.18
N GLY A 46 -5.23 -2.78 0.32
CA GLY A 46 -4.23 -2.40 1.33
C GLY A 46 -3.28 -1.31 0.84
N GLY A 47 -2.91 -0.37 1.70
CA GLY A 47 -2.00 0.73 1.37
C GLY A 47 -0.55 0.27 1.16
N GLY A 48 0.22 1.01 0.36
CA GLY A 48 1.66 0.80 0.25
C GLY A 48 2.42 1.37 1.45
N GLY A 49 3.57 0.78 1.80
CA GLY A 49 4.49 1.37 2.78
C GLY A 49 5.21 2.59 2.20
N GLY A 50 5.54 3.57 3.03
CA GLY A 50 6.18 4.81 2.61
C GLY A 50 7.68 4.71 2.36
N GLY A 51 8.25 5.69 1.66
CA GLY A 51 9.69 5.76 1.36
C GLY A 51 10.49 6.53 2.41
N GLY A 52 11.67 6.01 2.79
CA GLY A 52 12.52 6.62 3.81
C GLY A 52 13.61 7.53 3.25
N SER A 53 13.90 8.62 3.95
CA SER A 53 15.09 9.46 3.75
C SER A 53 16.15 9.08 4.79
N ASN A 54 17.41 8.90 4.35
CA ASN A 54 18.59 8.67 5.19
C ASN A 54 18.61 7.40 6.07
N ASN A 55 17.62 6.52 5.93
CA ASN A 55 17.55 5.25 6.65
C ASN A 55 18.04 4.13 5.72
N ASN A 56 19.34 3.79 5.81
CA ASN A 56 19.94 2.75 5.00
C ASN A 56 19.35 1.38 5.38
N GLY A 57 18.62 0.75 4.46
CA GLY A 57 18.07 -0.61 4.64
C GLY A 57 16.72 -0.71 5.37
N THR A 58 16.13 0.39 5.84
CA THR A 58 14.79 0.33 6.46
C THR A 58 13.73 0.04 5.41
N GLN A 59 12.88 -0.95 5.70
CA GLN A 59 11.74 -1.34 4.88
C GLN A 59 10.46 -1.02 5.63
N TYR A 60 9.50 -0.45 4.93
CA TYR A 60 8.19 -0.14 5.46
C TYR A 60 7.20 -1.06 4.79
N ALA A 61 6.67 -2.04 5.53
CA ALA A 61 5.75 -3.03 4.98
C ALA A 61 4.52 -2.36 4.36
N GLY A 62 4.06 -2.87 3.22
CA GLY A 62 2.72 -2.58 2.72
C GLY A 62 1.66 -3.37 3.51
N GLY A 63 0.40 -2.97 3.39
CA GLY A 63 -0.70 -3.64 4.06
C GLY A 63 -1.04 -5.00 3.45
N GLN A 64 -1.64 -5.87 4.26
CA GLN A 64 -2.04 -7.24 3.88
C GLN A 64 -2.93 -7.31 2.61
N GLY A 65 -3.71 -6.27 2.33
CA GLY A 65 -4.54 -6.14 1.13
C GLY A 65 -3.77 -5.85 -0.16
N GLY A 66 -2.53 -6.34 -0.26
CA GLY A 66 -1.69 -6.26 -1.44
C GLY A 66 -0.86 -4.98 -1.57
N GLY A 67 -0.57 -4.29 -0.48
CA GLY A 67 0.30 -3.11 -0.50
C GLY A 67 1.76 -3.45 -0.82
N GLY A 68 2.42 -2.63 -1.64
CA GLY A 68 3.86 -2.72 -1.88
C GLY A 68 4.69 -2.24 -0.69
N THR A 69 5.86 -2.83 -0.48
CA THR A 69 6.84 -2.43 0.54
C THR A 69 7.56 -1.15 0.11
N GLY A 70 7.53 -0.15 0.98
CA GLY A 70 8.35 1.05 0.85
C GLY A 70 9.80 0.80 1.24
N ARG A 71 10.72 1.53 0.61
CA ARG A 71 12.17 1.34 0.82
C ARG A 71 12.86 2.62 1.30
N GLY A 72 13.94 2.43 2.04
CA GLY A 72 14.90 3.47 2.38
C GLY A 72 15.91 3.76 1.28
N THR A 73 17.00 4.44 1.64
CA THR A 73 18.00 4.99 0.73
C THR A 73 18.52 3.99 -0.29
N GLY A 74 18.64 4.42 -1.55
CA GLY A 74 19.28 3.62 -2.60
C GLY A 74 18.35 2.66 -3.34
N SER A 75 17.05 2.61 -2.99
CA SER A 75 16.15 1.56 -3.45
C SER A 75 14.76 2.09 -3.86
N SER A 76 14.23 1.54 -4.96
CA SER A 76 12.84 1.76 -5.37
C SER A 76 11.86 0.95 -4.52
N GLY A 77 10.66 1.50 -4.30
CA GLY A 77 9.57 0.79 -3.64
C GLY A 77 9.05 -0.37 -4.49
N THR A 78 8.43 -1.37 -3.86
CA THR A 78 7.88 -2.52 -4.60
C THR A 78 6.47 -2.24 -5.11
N VAL A 79 6.09 -2.93 -6.18
CA VAL A 79 4.71 -2.89 -6.72
C VAL A 79 3.72 -3.51 -5.73
N GLY A 80 2.46 -3.05 -5.81
CA GLY A 80 1.35 -3.70 -5.14
C GLY A 80 0.99 -5.05 -5.78
N THR A 81 0.24 -5.87 -5.06
CA THR A 81 -0.20 -7.19 -5.52
C THR A 81 -1.45 -7.07 -6.38
N ASN A 82 -1.38 -7.57 -7.61
CA ASN A 82 -2.51 -7.61 -8.54
C ASN A 82 -3.65 -8.50 -8.04
N GLY A 83 -4.88 -8.11 -8.34
CA GLY A 83 -6.09 -8.78 -7.86
C GLY A 83 -6.55 -8.35 -6.47
N LEU A 84 -5.74 -7.58 -5.73
CA LEU A 84 -6.09 -7.10 -4.40
C LEU A 84 -6.40 -5.60 -4.35
N GLY A 85 -5.96 -4.81 -5.33
CA GLY A 85 -6.24 -3.37 -5.42
C GLY A 85 -5.41 -2.50 -4.47
N GLY A 86 -4.27 -3.03 -3.98
CA GLY A 86 -3.40 -2.31 -3.05
C GLY A 86 -2.46 -1.30 -3.70
N GLY A 87 -2.04 -0.30 -2.94
CA GLY A 87 -1.10 0.74 -3.37
C GLY A 87 0.34 0.25 -3.51
N GLY A 88 1.15 0.91 -4.33
CA GLY A 88 2.59 0.62 -4.43
C GLY A 88 3.40 1.27 -3.29
N GLY A 89 4.56 0.71 -2.98
CA GLY A 89 5.44 1.22 -1.92
C GLY A 89 6.23 2.46 -2.36
N GLY A 90 6.55 3.36 -1.43
CA GLY A 90 7.37 4.54 -1.69
C GLY A 90 8.84 4.19 -1.95
N GLY A 91 9.46 4.88 -2.90
CA GLY A 91 10.90 4.81 -3.15
C GLY A 91 11.67 5.65 -2.15
N GLY A 92 12.92 5.26 -1.86
CA GLY A 92 13.78 6.01 -0.96
C GLY A 92 14.38 7.25 -1.59
N GLN A 93 15.08 8.02 -0.78
CA GLN A 93 15.92 9.13 -1.22
C GLN A 93 17.40 8.84 -0.89
N ASN A 94 18.30 9.17 -1.82
CA ASN A 94 19.74 9.29 -1.53
C ASN A 94 20.06 10.74 -1.16
N GLY A 95 20.86 10.94 -0.10
CA GLY A 95 21.13 12.23 0.55
C GLY A 95 21.66 13.33 -0.39
N SER A 96 22.14 12.99 -1.59
CA SER A 96 22.51 13.94 -2.65
C SER A 96 21.35 14.41 -3.55
N GLY A 97 20.10 14.11 -3.21
CA GLY A 97 18.92 14.58 -3.96
C GLY A 97 18.39 13.60 -5.01
N GLY A 98 18.97 12.40 -5.13
CA GLY A 98 18.46 11.35 -6.00
C GLY A 98 17.19 10.72 -5.41
N LEU A 99 16.07 10.81 -6.13
CA LEU A 99 14.80 10.17 -5.78
C LEU A 99 14.69 8.82 -6.49
N TYR A 100 14.37 7.76 -5.73
CA TYR A 100 14.00 6.48 -6.31
C TYR A 100 12.49 6.43 -6.53
N SER A 101 12.08 5.73 -7.58
CA SER A 101 10.67 5.57 -7.91
C SER A 101 9.92 4.80 -6.83
N GLY A 102 8.68 5.22 -6.57
CA GLY A 102 7.70 4.36 -5.93
C GLY A 102 7.26 3.23 -6.86
N GLY A 103 6.74 2.16 -6.27
CA GLY A 103 6.10 1.07 -7.00
C GLY A 103 4.73 1.48 -7.54
N ALA A 104 4.30 0.82 -8.61
CA ALA A 104 2.93 0.94 -9.10
C ALA A 104 1.94 0.24 -8.15
N GLY A 105 0.70 0.74 -8.10
CA GLY A 105 -0.40 0.02 -7.45
C GLY A 105 -0.80 -1.25 -8.21
N GLY A 106 -1.35 -2.21 -7.48
CA GLY A 106 -1.90 -3.44 -8.06
C GLY A 106 -3.32 -3.26 -8.57
N SER A 107 -3.71 -4.05 -9.57
CA SER A 107 -5.11 -4.11 -10.02
C SER A 107 -6.05 -4.62 -8.91
N GLY A 108 -7.29 -4.12 -8.89
CA GLY A 108 -8.33 -4.56 -7.95
C GLY A 108 -9.38 -5.46 -8.59
N VAL A 109 -10.28 -5.99 -7.74
CA VAL A 109 -11.43 -6.80 -8.17
C VAL A 109 -12.74 -6.15 -7.70
N ALA A 110 -13.77 -6.29 -8.53
CA ALA A 110 -15.14 -5.96 -8.16
C ALA A 110 -15.93 -7.26 -8.01
N ILE A 111 -16.58 -7.46 -6.87
CA ILE A 111 -17.36 -8.67 -6.57
C ILE A 111 -18.83 -8.29 -6.48
N ILE A 112 -19.64 -8.86 -7.37
CA ILE A 112 -21.06 -8.57 -7.47
C ILE A 112 -21.83 -9.81 -6.99
N ARG A 113 -22.66 -9.63 -5.96
CA ARG A 113 -23.66 -10.62 -5.56
C ARG A 113 -25.02 -10.15 -6.02
N TYR A 114 -25.71 -10.98 -6.78
CA TYR A 114 -27.07 -10.71 -7.25
C TYR A 114 -27.94 -11.94 -7.06
N GLN A 115 -29.24 -11.71 -6.88
CA GLN A 115 -30.23 -12.77 -6.85
C GLN A 115 -30.65 -13.08 -8.29
N TYR A 116 -30.68 -14.36 -8.64
CA TYR A 116 -31.30 -14.82 -9.88
C TYR A 116 -32.67 -15.43 -9.54
N LYS A 117 -33.62 -15.32 -10.48
CA LYS A 117 -34.97 -15.88 -10.36
C LYS A 117 -35.00 -17.31 -10.88
#